data_AF-A0A4Z0YXT6-F1
#
_entry.id   AF-A0A4Z0YXT6-F1
#
_cell.length_a   1.000
_cell.length_b   1.000
_cell.length_c   1.000
_cell.angle_alpha   90.00
_cell.angle_beta   90.00
_cell.angle_gamma   90.00
#
_symmetry.space_group_name_H-M   'P 1'
#
loop_
_entity.id
_entity.type
_entity.pdbx_description
1 polymer ?
#
loop_
_entity_poly.entity_id
_entity_poly.type
_entity_poly.pdbx_seq_one_letter_code
_entity_poly.pdbx_strand_id
1 'polypeptide(L)'
;MSDTTPTHNEANSLIVSPGWTSQLPDVMTRPDGPISIEEYGVCFEAEPTRRPFYPLRLLEHIFTEQVLSNEINALNGLGDAERGPLVRRVLGLGSRVPETYIKVFAILKVIGQLNKLPNFVDERVSDQELPLISDQKQSSNCLFYGRSRGPLPDHLLEAYARTSFHTEQYNMLVDLFDNKTQPYDLAWAHVLPYYRITKTSSESEQLYGGSGSVSKILIHPLCHKFGGLFGEPGEVIFFALKEYHNQDPDNFRREVEMLQRFKRTEHPHLATLLASYTQDNKHFLIFPWATHDLSLYWEKENPTPDTGNIKLVRWICNQSWKLSEAVSCIHHLDENSEVPEEDRLYGRHGDLKPENILWYRSREGFGNLVITDMGLSKTHRFASRTYNTTRKPSATPRYRPPEVDCKAGTMGRTFDIWTLGCLFLEFLIWLNGGYTELVEFQDNMMTKSIRGVDTDEYFEWVRVQDAEYYAIRVKDKVTERTAALRTECSQFTYDFLDIIENRMLVVERNERISAKELAKEMESLNSNCINGSTYCIERKTRELVEAQETRLQRREFREDLPTKRKGNVPKVLPGDFR
;
A
#
# COMPACT_ATOMS: atom_id res chain seq x y z
N MET A 1 -26.55 31.10 -10.34
CA MET A 1 -25.45 31.07 -9.35
C MET A 1 -24.55 29.93 -9.77
N SER A 2 -23.33 30.24 -10.19
CA SER A 2 -22.35 29.29 -10.69
C SER A 2 -21.80 28.48 -9.53
N ASP A 3 -22.31 27.26 -9.35
CA ASP A 3 -21.68 26.24 -8.50
C ASP A 3 -20.34 25.84 -9.14
N THR A 4 -19.30 26.56 -8.75
CA THR A 4 -17.93 26.14 -8.96
C THR A 4 -17.60 25.24 -7.79
N THR A 5 -17.67 23.93 -8.02
CA THR A 5 -17.04 22.95 -7.15
C THR A 5 -15.56 23.32 -7.05
N PRO A 6 -15.00 23.49 -5.84
CA PRO A 6 -13.60 23.88 -5.71
C PRO A 6 -12.73 22.83 -6.38
N THR A 7 -11.83 23.27 -7.27
CA THR A 7 -10.85 22.37 -7.87
C THR A 7 -9.94 21.83 -6.75
N HIS A 8 -9.40 20.62 -6.89
CA HIS A 8 -8.55 19.97 -5.88
C HIS A 8 -7.33 20.81 -5.44
N ASN A 9 -6.97 21.84 -6.21
CA ASN A 9 -6.01 22.86 -5.78
C ASN A 9 -6.47 23.63 -4.54
N GLU A 10 -7.76 23.94 -4.40
CA GLU A 10 -8.30 24.65 -3.22
C GLU A 10 -8.45 23.74 -2.00
N ALA A 11 -8.74 22.44 -2.20
CA ALA A 11 -8.82 21.46 -1.13
C ALA A 11 -7.43 20.99 -0.63
N ASN A 12 -6.43 20.91 -1.51
CA ASN A 12 -5.03 20.68 -1.13
C ASN A 12 -4.31 21.96 -0.67
N SER A 13 -4.74 23.16 -1.09
CA SER A 13 -4.12 24.42 -0.65
C SER A 13 -4.46 24.79 0.79
N LEU A 14 -5.48 24.15 1.38
CA LEU A 14 -5.80 24.27 2.81
C LEU A 14 -4.98 23.31 3.69
N ILE A 15 -4.13 22.47 3.09
CA ILE A 15 -3.15 21.69 3.83
C ILE A 15 -2.06 22.67 4.25
N VAL A 16 -1.97 22.92 5.55
CA VAL A 16 -0.82 23.57 6.20
C VAL A 16 0.43 22.91 5.64
N SER A 17 1.11 23.58 4.71
CA SER A 17 2.45 23.17 4.29
C SER A 17 3.25 23.06 5.59
N PRO A 18 3.99 21.97 5.82
CA PRO A 18 4.76 21.82 7.05
C PRO A 18 5.89 22.86 7.18
N GLY A 19 5.94 23.88 6.31
CA GLY A 19 6.82 25.04 6.42
C GLY A 19 8.19 24.91 5.77
N TRP A 20 8.53 23.70 5.33
CA TRP A 20 9.81 23.44 4.69
C TRP A 20 9.82 23.80 3.20
N THR A 21 10.97 24.23 2.68
CA THR A 21 11.12 24.53 1.25
C THR A 21 11.69 23.33 0.51
N SER A 22 11.27 23.11 -0.73
CA SER A 22 11.86 22.07 -1.59
C SER A 22 13.21 22.49 -2.19
N GLN A 23 13.59 23.75 -2.05
CA GLN A 23 14.83 24.32 -2.58
C GLN A 23 15.94 24.25 -1.53
N LEU A 24 17.16 24.04 -1.98
CA LEU A 24 18.31 24.15 -1.11
C LEU A 24 18.52 25.63 -0.74
N PRO A 25 18.80 25.94 0.54
CA PRO A 25 18.97 27.31 0.98
C PRO A 25 20.24 27.94 0.41
N ASP A 26 20.24 29.26 0.24
CA ASP A 26 21.47 30.00 -0.05
C ASP A 26 22.42 29.90 1.15
N VAL A 27 23.65 29.44 0.92
CA VAL A 27 24.65 29.29 1.98
C VAL A 27 25.28 30.66 2.25
N MET A 28 24.90 31.27 3.38
CA MET A 28 25.49 32.52 3.85
C MET A 28 26.61 32.22 4.86
N THR A 29 27.85 32.58 4.51
CA THR A 29 28.94 32.65 5.49
C THR A 29 28.82 33.98 6.25
N ARG A 30 28.81 33.94 7.58
CA ARG A 30 28.74 35.17 8.40
C ARG A 30 29.98 36.05 8.17
N PRO A 31 29.90 37.38 8.41
CA PRO A 31 31.03 38.30 8.21
C PRO A 31 32.29 37.96 9.01
N ASP A 32 32.14 37.24 10.12
CA ASP A 32 33.22 36.73 10.98
C ASP A 32 33.81 35.39 10.51
N GLY A 33 33.21 34.74 9.51
CA GLY A 33 33.73 33.54 8.82
C GLY A 33 32.94 32.25 9.06
N PRO A 34 32.63 31.84 10.30
CA PRO A 34 31.98 30.57 10.61
C PRO A 34 30.51 30.47 10.17
N ILE A 35 30.08 29.25 9.85
CA ILE A 35 28.69 28.88 9.58
C ILE A 35 27.98 28.40 10.85
N SER A 36 26.70 28.74 11.01
CA SER A 36 25.83 28.17 12.03
C SER A 36 24.93 27.12 11.38
N ILE A 37 25.18 25.85 11.64
CA ILE A 37 24.42 24.74 11.03
C ILE A 37 22.95 24.80 11.43
N GLU A 38 22.68 25.25 12.64
CA GLU A 38 21.36 25.32 13.26
C GLU A 38 20.37 26.19 12.46
N GLU A 39 20.87 27.15 11.68
CA GLU A 39 20.06 28.03 10.82
C GLU A 39 19.52 27.31 9.57
N TYR A 40 20.10 26.17 9.20
CA TYR A 40 19.77 25.43 7.99
C TYR A 40 18.91 24.19 8.24
N GLY A 41 18.69 23.83 9.51
CA GLY A 41 17.95 22.62 9.87
C GLY A 41 16.55 22.58 9.29
N VAL A 42 16.14 21.41 8.78
CA VAL A 42 14.78 21.22 8.28
C VAL A 42 13.85 21.07 9.47
N CYS A 43 13.01 22.07 9.71
CA CYS A 43 12.00 22.10 10.76
C CYS A 43 10.60 21.82 10.20
N PHE A 44 9.71 21.36 11.07
CA PHE A 44 8.28 21.27 10.80
C PHE A 44 7.60 22.46 11.48
N GLU A 45 7.16 23.48 10.72
CA GLU A 45 6.46 24.65 11.28
C GLU A 45 5.22 24.26 12.09
N ALA A 46 4.55 23.18 11.69
CA ALA A 46 3.39 22.62 12.38
C ALA A 46 3.72 21.77 13.62
N GLU A 47 4.98 21.38 13.82
CA GLU A 47 5.47 20.59 14.97
C GLU A 47 6.74 21.23 15.56
N PRO A 48 6.65 22.42 16.19
CA PRO A 48 7.83 23.18 16.64
C PRO A 48 8.62 22.49 17.76
N THR A 49 8.04 21.50 18.43
CA THR A 49 8.73 20.67 19.44
C THR A 49 9.60 19.57 18.82
N ARG A 50 9.42 19.28 17.53
CA ARG A 50 10.19 18.29 16.81
C ARG A 50 11.55 18.86 16.45
N ARG A 51 12.59 18.08 16.70
CA ARG A 51 13.96 18.48 16.41
C ARG A 51 14.17 18.69 14.92
N PRO A 52 14.99 19.68 14.52
CA PRO A 52 15.41 19.82 13.14
C PRO A 52 16.19 18.57 12.72
N PHE A 53 16.13 18.27 11.42
CA PHE A 53 16.94 17.22 10.83
C PHE A 53 17.70 17.72 9.61
N TYR A 54 18.77 17.02 9.27
CA TYR A 54 19.73 17.45 8.26
C TYR A 54 20.01 16.31 7.28
N PRO A 55 19.29 16.28 6.15
CA PRO A 55 19.52 15.29 5.10
C PRO A 55 20.96 15.37 4.56
N LEU A 56 21.55 14.25 4.17
CA LEU A 56 22.93 14.24 3.64
C LEU A 56 23.11 15.22 2.47
N ARG A 57 22.13 15.31 1.55
CA ARG A 57 22.16 16.27 0.44
C ARG A 57 22.21 17.73 0.88
N LEU A 58 21.55 18.05 1.99
CA LEU A 58 21.61 19.39 2.58
C LEU A 58 23.00 19.64 3.16
N LEU A 59 23.55 18.67 3.90
CA LEU A 59 24.90 18.78 4.45
C LEU A 59 25.97 18.90 3.35
N GLU A 60 25.86 18.13 2.26
CA GLU A 60 26.75 18.22 1.10
C GLU A 60 26.65 19.58 0.39
N HIS A 61 25.46 20.17 0.33
CA HIS A 61 25.24 21.51 -0.22
C HIS A 61 25.86 22.60 0.66
N ILE A 62 25.73 22.47 1.97
CA ILE A 62 26.26 23.44 2.94
C ILE A 62 27.79 23.35 3.03
N PHE A 63 28.33 22.14 3.19
CA PHE A 63 29.75 21.91 3.44
C PHE A 63 30.56 21.76 2.16
N THR A 64 30.59 22.85 1.40
CA THR A 64 31.52 22.98 0.27
C THR A 64 32.98 23.02 0.74
N GLU A 65 33.92 22.76 -0.17
CA GLU A 65 35.37 22.86 0.12
C GLU A 65 35.75 24.22 0.72
N GLN A 66 35.12 25.30 0.25
CA GLN A 66 35.34 26.65 0.77
C GLN A 66 34.87 26.81 2.21
N VAL A 67 33.65 26.36 2.53
CA VAL A 67 33.09 26.45 3.89
C VAL A 67 33.91 25.62 4.87
N LEU A 68 34.24 24.37 4.49
CA LEU A 68 35.09 23.50 5.30
C LEU A 68 36.48 24.10 5.53
N SER A 69 37.07 24.70 4.51
CA SER A 69 38.38 25.37 4.63
C SER A 69 38.32 26.53 5.63
N ASN A 70 37.29 27.38 5.57
CA ASN A 70 37.13 28.49 6.51
C ASN A 70 37.02 28.01 7.96
N GLU A 71 36.19 26.99 8.20
CA GLU A 71 35.98 26.40 9.53
C GLU A 71 37.26 25.74 10.08
N ILE A 72 37.96 24.96 9.24
CA ILE A 72 39.18 24.25 9.66
C ILE A 72 40.34 25.23 9.86
N ASN A 73 40.44 26.29 9.06
CA ASN A 73 41.46 27.33 9.23
C ASN A 73 41.28 28.13 10.53
N ALA A 74 40.05 28.23 11.03
CA ALA A 74 39.75 28.87 12.31
C ALA A 74 40.10 28.00 13.53
N LEU A 75 40.43 26.71 13.34
CA LEU A 75 40.83 25.83 14.43
C LEU A 75 42.25 26.14 14.92
N ASN A 76 42.37 26.31 16.23
CA ASN A 76 43.66 26.44 16.91
C ASN A 76 44.30 25.05 17.09
N GLY A 77 45.63 24.97 16.95
CA GLY A 77 46.39 23.75 17.24
C GLY A 77 46.60 22.79 16.06
N LEU A 78 46.14 23.15 14.85
CA LEU A 78 46.43 22.43 13.60
C LEU A 78 47.48 23.19 12.78
N GLY A 79 48.49 22.50 12.25
CA GLY A 79 49.50 23.10 11.38
C GLY A 79 48.95 23.41 9.98
N ASP A 80 49.48 24.43 9.31
CA ASP A 80 49.00 24.84 7.97
C ASP A 80 49.09 23.73 6.91
N ALA A 81 50.08 22.83 7.03
CA ALA A 81 50.25 21.68 6.15
C ALA A 81 49.18 20.58 6.36
N GLU A 82 48.48 20.57 7.49
CA GLU A 82 47.51 19.53 7.87
C GLU A 82 46.07 19.91 7.48
N ARG A 83 45.79 21.21 7.40
CA ARG A 83 44.44 21.76 7.16
C ARG A 83 43.85 21.36 5.81
N GLY A 84 44.61 21.51 4.73
CA GLY A 84 44.17 21.14 3.37
C GLY A 84 43.86 19.63 3.22
N PRO A 85 44.78 18.73 3.63
CA PRO A 85 44.49 17.30 3.66
C PRO A 85 43.26 16.91 4.49
N LEU A 86 43.02 17.59 5.61
CA LEU A 86 41.86 17.34 6.47
C LEU A 86 40.54 17.70 5.75
N VAL A 87 40.46 18.88 5.10
CA VAL A 87 39.29 19.27 4.28
C VAL A 87 38.98 18.22 3.22
N ARG A 88 40.01 17.79 2.48
CA ARG A 88 39.85 16.76 1.44
C ARG A 88 39.37 15.44 2.01
N ARG A 89 39.86 15.04 3.19
CA ARG A 89 39.42 13.82 3.87
C ARG A 89 37.97 13.90 4.31
N VAL A 90 37.50 15.04 4.82
CA VAL A 90 36.09 15.24 5.20
C VAL A 90 35.17 15.02 4.02
N LEU A 91 35.54 15.55 2.85
CA LEU A 91 34.83 15.38 1.57
C LEU A 91 35.02 13.98 0.95
N GLY A 92 35.79 13.09 1.56
CA GLY A 92 36.12 11.77 1.02
C GLY A 92 37.03 11.78 -0.21
N LEU A 93 37.73 12.88 -0.46
CA LEU A 93 38.65 13.04 -1.58
C LEU A 93 40.04 12.48 -1.22
N GLY A 94 40.61 11.63 -2.10
CA GLY A 94 42.00 11.17 -2.00
C GLY A 94 42.23 9.81 -1.33
N SER A 95 41.17 9.06 -1.00
CA SER A 95 41.27 7.66 -0.55
C SER A 95 40.79 6.69 -1.64
N ARG A 96 41.32 5.46 -1.65
CA ARG A 96 40.83 4.39 -2.55
C ARG A 96 39.45 3.87 -2.14
N VAL A 97 39.10 4.02 -0.85
CA VAL A 97 37.78 3.74 -0.30
C VAL A 97 37.17 5.08 0.13
N PRO A 98 36.02 5.50 -0.40
CA PRO A 98 35.42 6.79 -0.07
C PRO A 98 34.82 6.75 1.34
N GLU A 99 35.61 7.16 2.33
CA GLU A 99 35.13 7.47 3.68
C GLU A 99 34.87 8.98 3.75
N THR A 100 33.69 9.38 4.17
CA THR A 100 33.31 10.78 4.37
C THR A 100 33.19 11.06 5.86
N TYR A 101 33.39 12.31 6.25
CA TYR A 101 33.25 12.77 7.64
C TYR A 101 32.30 13.97 7.71
N ILE A 102 31.40 14.12 6.75
CA ILE A 102 30.51 15.27 6.62
C ILE A 102 29.51 15.30 7.80
N LYS A 103 28.93 14.15 8.16
CA LYS A 103 28.01 14.06 9.30
C LYS A 103 28.76 14.20 10.61
N VAL A 104 29.93 13.55 10.74
CA VAL A 104 30.80 13.69 11.92
C VAL A 104 31.19 15.15 12.13
N PHE A 105 31.62 15.85 11.08
CA PHE A 105 31.91 17.28 11.10
C PHE A 105 30.71 18.08 11.58
N ALA A 106 29.52 17.83 11.02
CA ALA A 106 28.30 18.53 11.38
C ALA A 106 27.97 18.36 12.87
N ILE A 107 28.02 17.13 13.38
CA ILE A 107 27.74 16.82 14.80
C ILE A 107 28.74 17.56 15.69
N LEU A 108 30.04 17.45 15.41
CA LEU A 108 31.09 18.10 16.20
C LEU A 108 30.95 19.62 16.20
N LYS A 109 30.53 20.21 15.08
CA LYS A 109 30.27 21.65 14.98
C LYS A 109 29.09 22.06 15.86
N VAL A 110 27.95 21.37 15.79
CA VAL A 110 26.74 21.68 16.60
C VAL A 110 27.02 21.56 18.10
N ILE A 111 27.81 20.55 18.52
CA ILE A 111 28.15 20.38 19.95
C ILE A 111 29.33 21.25 20.41
N GLY A 112 29.91 22.08 19.53
CA GLY A 112 31.04 22.96 19.86
C GLY A 112 32.37 22.25 20.11
N GLN A 113 32.59 21.09 19.49
CA GLN A 113 33.79 20.23 19.66
C GLN A 113 34.52 19.98 18.34
N LEU A 114 34.48 20.92 17.40
CA LEU A 114 35.10 20.76 16.07
C LEU A 114 36.63 20.52 16.14
N ASN A 115 37.29 21.01 17.19
CA ASN A 115 38.71 20.73 17.46
C ASN A 115 39.03 19.24 17.66
N LYS A 116 38.04 18.37 17.88
CA LYS A 116 38.21 16.92 18.00
C LYS A 116 38.12 16.18 16.67
N LEU A 117 37.80 16.87 15.56
CA LEU A 117 37.70 16.25 14.23
C LEU A 117 38.95 15.46 13.80
N PRO A 118 40.20 15.92 14.06
CA PRO A 118 41.39 15.14 13.73
C PRO A 118 41.38 13.75 14.38
N ASN A 119 40.95 13.63 15.63
CA ASN A 119 40.88 12.36 16.35
C ASN A 119 39.95 11.36 15.65
N PHE A 120 38.80 11.82 15.13
CA PHE A 120 37.88 10.97 14.37
C PHE A 120 38.50 10.51 13.06
N VAL A 121 39.24 11.39 12.37
CA VAL A 121 39.90 11.07 11.10
C VAL A 121 41.05 10.09 11.31
N ASP A 122 41.89 10.31 12.32
CA ASP A 122 43.05 9.46 12.63
C ASP A 122 42.61 8.05 13.06
N GLU A 123 41.58 7.97 13.90
CA GLU A 123 40.97 6.71 14.33
C GLU A 123 39.99 6.13 13.30
N ARG A 124 39.83 6.78 12.14
CA ARG A 124 38.93 6.36 11.05
C ARG A 124 37.47 6.16 11.46
N VAL A 125 36.95 7.00 12.34
CA VAL A 125 35.53 7.04 12.74
C VAL A 125 34.78 7.93 11.76
N SER A 126 34.42 7.36 10.62
CA SER A 126 33.75 8.06 9.52
C SER A 126 32.22 8.07 9.65
N ASP A 127 31.54 8.72 8.71
CA ASP A 127 30.07 8.74 8.63
C ASP A 127 29.46 7.34 8.51
N GLN A 128 30.20 6.36 7.96
CA GLN A 128 29.77 4.97 7.80
C GLN A 128 29.71 4.21 9.15
N GLU A 129 30.44 4.69 10.15
CA GLU A 129 30.52 4.07 11.48
C GLU A 129 29.38 4.50 12.40
N LEU A 130 28.64 5.55 12.02
CA LEU A 130 27.49 6.07 12.75
C LEU A 130 26.24 5.16 12.58
N PRO A 131 25.34 5.08 13.59
CA PRO A 131 25.43 5.76 14.87
C PRO A 131 26.42 5.08 15.82
N LEU A 132 27.11 5.91 16.62
CA LEU A 132 27.91 5.42 17.73
C LEU A 132 26.99 5.12 18.91
N ILE A 133 27.06 3.89 19.43
CA ILE A 133 26.23 3.43 20.54
C ILE A 133 27.04 3.54 21.83
N SER A 134 26.38 3.96 22.92
CA SER A 134 26.96 4.00 24.27
C SER A 134 26.41 2.85 25.11
N ASP A 135 27.28 2.12 25.80
CA ASP A 135 26.83 1.15 26.81
C ASP A 135 26.34 1.89 28.07
N GLN A 136 25.02 2.11 28.16
CA GLN A 136 24.41 2.78 29.32
C GLN A 136 24.45 1.93 30.61
N LYS A 137 24.92 0.67 30.56
CA LYS A 137 24.96 -0.22 31.74
C LYS A 137 26.21 -0.07 32.60
N GLN A 138 27.23 0.70 32.19
CA GLN A 138 28.45 0.94 32.99
C GLN A 138 28.56 2.42 33.41
N SER A 139 28.36 2.67 34.70
CA SER A 139 28.08 3.99 35.28
C SER A 139 29.28 4.93 35.50
N SER A 140 30.29 4.95 34.63
CA SER A 140 31.34 5.97 34.73
C SER A 140 32.17 6.19 33.46
N ASN A 141 32.34 5.17 32.59
CA ASN A 141 33.05 5.29 31.32
C ASN A 141 32.18 4.75 30.17
N CYS A 142 31.25 5.58 29.69
CA CYS A 142 30.47 5.29 28.49
C CYS A 142 31.42 5.24 27.27
N LEU A 143 31.90 4.04 26.89
CA LEU A 143 32.66 3.85 25.65
C LEU A 143 31.69 3.87 24.47
N PHE A 144 32.08 4.58 23.41
CA PHE A 144 31.38 4.49 22.14
C PHE A 144 31.75 3.20 21.44
N TYR A 145 30.78 2.59 20.78
CA TYR A 145 30.98 1.46 19.88
C TYR A 145 30.60 1.89 18.48
N GLY A 146 31.50 1.66 17.52
CA GLY A 146 31.20 1.84 16.10
C GLY A 146 30.40 0.67 15.55
N ARG A 147 29.68 0.86 14.44
CA ARG A 147 28.90 -0.22 13.80
C ARG A 147 29.70 -1.49 13.49
N SER A 148 30.99 -1.36 13.20
CA SER A 148 31.82 -2.45 12.67
C SER A 148 33.00 -2.84 13.57
N ARG A 149 33.09 -2.28 14.78
CA ARG A 149 34.25 -2.50 15.67
C ARG A 149 33.92 -2.38 17.15
N GLY A 150 34.87 -2.84 17.96
CA GLY A 150 34.83 -2.80 19.42
C GLY A 150 34.88 -1.37 20.00
N PRO A 151 35.15 -1.24 21.31
CA PRO A 151 35.12 0.04 21.99
C PRO A 151 36.09 1.03 21.34
N LEU A 152 35.59 2.23 21.06
CA LEU A 152 36.35 3.31 20.48
C LEU A 152 37.21 4.02 21.53
N PRO A 153 38.35 4.60 21.14
CA PRO A 153 39.27 5.23 22.09
C PRO A 153 38.65 6.39 22.88
N ASP A 154 38.99 6.48 24.16
CA ASP A 154 38.47 7.52 25.06
C ASP A 154 38.83 8.95 24.63
N HIS A 155 39.92 9.11 23.87
CA HIS A 155 40.41 10.40 23.42
C HIS A 155 39.58 11.01 22.26
N LEU A 156 38.66 10.26 21.65
CA LEU A 156 37.78 10.79 20.61
C LEU A 156 36.95 11.96 21.11
N LEU A 157 36.29 11.77 22.26
CA LEU A 157 35.45 12.78 22.90
C LEU A 157 35.51 12.66 24.41
N GLU A 158 35.54 13.82 25.07
CA GLU A 158 35.39 13.93 26.52
C GLU A 158 34.01 13.44 26.98
N ALA A 159 33.90 12.90 28.19
CA ALA A 159 32.70 12.22 28.68
C ALA A 159 31.41 13.08 28.56
N TYR A 160 31.47 14.39 28.84
CA TYR A 160 30.30 15.27 28.71
C TYR A 160 29.86 15.45 27.25
N ALA A 161 30.81 15.46 26.30
CA ALA A 161 30.53 15.64 24.88
C ALA A 161 29.95 14.36 24.25
N ARG A 162 30.21 13.18 24.83
CA ARG A 162 29.66 11.90 24.34
C ARG A 162 28.14 11.87 24.38
N THR A 163 27.52 12.36 25.45
CA THR A 163 26.05 12.42 25.55
C THR A 163 25.45 13.34 24.49
N SER A 164 26.05 14.50 24.26
CA SER A 164 25.61 15.45 23.23
C SER A 164 25.80 14.88 21.83
N PHE A 165 26.95 14.28 21.53
CA PHE A 165 27.20 13.61 20.25
C PHE A 165 26.19 12.47 20.01
N HIS A 166 25.97 11.62 21.02
CA HIS A 166 25.03 10.51 20.93
C HIS A 166 23.62 10.98 20.60
N THR A 167 23.24 12.13 21.15
CA THR A 167 21.91 12.71 20.96
C THR A 167 21.77 13.40 19.60
N GLU A 168 22.80 14.16 19.20
CA GLU A 168 22.76 15.00 18.00
C GLU A 168 22.97 14.20 16.71
N GLN A 169 23.69 13.08 16.75
CA GLN A 169 23.92 12.24 15.56
C GLN A 169 22.61 11.84 14.85
N TYR A 170 21.53 11.61 15.59
CA TYR A 170 20.27 11.17 15.01
C TYR A 170 19.53 12.26 14.22
N ASN A 171 19.88 13.54 14.44
CA ASN A 171 19.40 14.65 13.59
C ASN A 171 20.14 14.67 12.24
N MET A 172 21.35 14.12 12.17
CA MET A 172 22.21 14.06 10.97
C MET A 172 22.12 12.70 10.24
N LEU A 173 21.58 11.68 10.90
CA LEU A 173 21.36 10.33 10.36
C LEU A 173 19.97 10.21 9.77
N VAL A 174 19.73 10.97 8.71
CA VAL A 174 18.45 10.95 7.99
C VAL A 174 18.58 10.03 6.79
N ASP A 175 17.77 8.97 6.75
CA ASP A 175 17.75 8.03 5.64
C ASP A 175 17.15 8.64 4.38
N LEU A 176 17.78 8.31 3.25
CA LEU A 176 17.26 8.60 1.91
C LEU A 176 16.42 7.41 1.48
N PHE A 177 15.10 7.52 1.60
CA PHE A 177 14.17 6.51 1.12
C PHE A 177 14.26 6.40 -0.40
N ASP A 178 14.99 5.40 -0.86
CA ASP A 178 14.97 4.98 -2.25
C ASP A 178 14.18 3.68 -2.37
N ASN A 179 13.79 3.37 -3.60
CA ASN A 179 12.99 2.21 -3.99
C ASN A 179 13.67 0.85 -3.73
N LYS A 180 14.65 0.79 -2.82
CA LYS A 180 15.36 -0.42 -2.40
C LYS A 180 14.40 -1.49 -1.93
N THR A 181 14.86 -2.72 -2.10
CA THR A 181 14.16 -3.91 -1.69
C THR A 181 14.23 -4.06 -0.17
N GLN A 182 15.42 -4.03 0.42
CA GLN A 182 15.61 -4.32 1.85
C GLN A 182 14.93 -3.28 2.76
N PRO A 183 14.25 -3.74 3.84
CA PRO A 183 13.71 -2.84 4.87
C PRO A 183 14.81 -2.04 5.57
N TYR A 184 14.51 -0.79 5.93
CA TYR A 184 15.36 0.01 6.80
C TYR A 184 15.16 -0.41 8.26
N ASP A 185 16.25 -0.60 9.00
CA ASP A 185 16.20 -0.84 10.44
C ASP A 185 16.62 0.44 11.17
N LEU A 186 15.63 1.17 11.67
CA LEU A 186 15.82 2.51 12.24
C LEU A 186 15.90 2.42 13.76
N ALA A 187 16.96 3.00 14.33
CA ALA A 187 17.04 3.13 15.79
C ALA A 187 15.87 3.98 16.32
N TRP A 188 15.46 3.74 17.56
CA TRP A 188 14.33 4.43 18.21
C TRP A 188 14.45 5.97 18.18
N ALA A 189 15.67 6.50 18.18
CA ALA A 189 15.94 7.94 18.17
C ALA A 189 16.07 8.56 16.76
N HIS A 190 16.04 7.76 15.68
CA HIS A 190 16.13 8.30 14.31
C HIS A 190 15.00 9.29 14.02
N VAL A 191 15.35 10.46 13.50
CA VAL A 191 14.36 11.41 13.02
C VAL A 191 13.79 10.93 11.70
N LEU A 192 12.47 10.72 11.67
CA LEU A 192 11.77 10.36 10.44
C LEU A 192 11.63 11.62 9.57
N PRO A 193 11.93 11.58 8.27
CA PRO A 193 11.90 12.78 7.43
C PRO A 193 10.52 13.05 6.81
N TYR A 194 9.44 12.81 7.57
CA TYR A 194 8.08 13.03 7.07
C TYR A 194 7.16 13.68 8.11
N TYR A 195 6.17 14.40 7.60
CA TYR A 195 5.07 14.98 8.37
C TYR A 195 3.81 14.13 8.20
N ARG A 196 3.07 13.83 9.28
CA ARG A 196 1.77 13.15 9.19
C ARG A 196 0.68 14.21 9.04
N ILE A 197 -0.14 14.09 8.00
CA ILE A 197 -1.22 15.03 7.76
C ILE A 197 -2.36 14.74 8.74
N THR A 198 -2.68 15.72 9.59
CA THR A 198 -3.84 15.69 10.49
C THR A 198 -4.79 16.82 10.09
N LYS A 199 -6.10 16.54 9.94
CA LYS A 199 -7.07 17.63 9.76
C LYS A 199 -7.11 18.48 11.04
N THR A 200 -7.28 19.79 10.86
CA THR A 200 -7.45 20.77 11.94
C THR A 200 -8.46 20.29 12.98
N SER A 201 -8.03 20.25 14.24
CA SER A 201 -8.77 19.89 15.46
C SER A 201 -9.61 18.59 15.39
N SER A 202 -9.02 17.52 15.91
CA SER A 202 -9.64 16.30 16.48
C SER A 202 -10.00 15.10 15.59
N GLU A 203 -9.73 15.10 14.28
CA GLU A 203 -9.84 13.88 13.47
C GLU A 203 -8.57 13.62 12.66
N SER A 204 -7.81 12.58 13.03
CA SER A 204 -6.73 12.04 12.22
C SER A 204 -7.28 11.43 10.93
N GLU A 205 -6.67 11.68 9.75
CA GLU A 205 -6.89 10.89 8.52
C GLU A 205 -6.26 9.48 8.63
N GLN A 206 -6.33 8.90 9.82
CA GLN A 206 -5.85 7.55 10.08
C GLN A 206 -6.99 6.59 9.79
N LEU A 207 -6.87 5.88 8.67
CA LEU A 207 -7.79 4.82 8.31
C LEU A 207 -7.39 3.57 9.11
N TYR A 208 -8.35 2.95 9.79
CA TYR A 208 -8.14 1.72 10.52
C TYR A 208 -8.66 0.54 9.68
N GLY A 209 -7.79 -0.43 9.43
CA GLY A 209 -8.11 -1.64 8.67
C GLY A 209 -7.76 -2.91 9.46
N GLY A 210 -8.23 -4.06 8.98
CA GLY A 210 -7.94 -5.35 9.61
C GLY A 210 -6.47 -5.78 9.57
N SER A 211 -5.63 -5.07 8.80
CA SER A 211 -4.19 -5.34 8.62
C SER A 211 -3.29 -4.29 9.30
N GLY A 212 -3.84 -3.17 9.76
CA GLY A 212 -3.05 -2.05 10.25
C GLY A 212 -3.80 -0.73 10.30
N SER A 213 -3.06 0.35 10.50
CA SER A 213 -3.57 1.71 10.30
C SER A 213 -2.81 2.39 9.17
N VAL A 214 -3.48 3.24 8.40
CA VAL A 214 -2.88 3.98 7.27
C VAL A 214 -3.00 5.47 7.55
N SER A 215 -1.88 6.20 7.50
CA SER A 215 -1.84 7.66 7.61
C SER A 215 -1.35 8.29 6.31
N LYS A 216 -1.91 9.44 5.96
CA LYS A 216 -1.36 10.30 4.89
C LYS A 216 -0.12 11.03 5.41
N ILE A 217 0.98 10.95 4.67
CA ILE A 217 2.24 11.60 5.02
C ILE A 217 2.82 12.41 3.87
N LEU A 218 3.64 13.40 4.19
CA LEU A 218 4.49 14.13 3.26
C LEU A 218 5.96 13.90 3.65
N ILE A 219 6.74 13.29 2.76
CA ILE A 219 8.18 13.04 2.98
C ILE A 219 8.95 14.23 2.44
N HIS A 220 9.99 14.69 3.15
CA HIS A 220 10.83 15.79 2.71
C HIS A 220 11.49 15.47 1.35
N PRO A 221 11.46 16.38 0.35
CA PRO A 221 11.98 16.09 -1.00
C PRO A 221 13.45 15.67 -1.05
N LEU A 222 14.29 16.13 -0.12
CA LEU A 222 15.71 15.72 -0.04
C LEU A 222 15.91 14.30 0.53
N CYS A 223 14.86 13.68 1.06
CA CYS A 223 14.91 12.42 1.80
C CYS A 223 14.22 11.27 1.07
N HIS A 224 13.81 11.44 -0.18
CA HIS A 224 13.35 10.33 -1.00
C HIS A 224 13.76 10.45 -2.47
N LYS A 225 13.74 9.32 -3.20
CA LYS A 225 13.94 9.25 -4.66
C LYS A 225 12.69 8.84 -5.42
N PHE A 226 11.51 9.10 -4.85
CA PHE A 226 10.22 8.73 -5.45
C PHE A 226 9.69 9.73 -6.50
N GLY A 227 10.45 10.79 -6.81
CA GLY A 227 10.07 11.77 -7.83
C GLY A 227 9.89 11.13 -9.21
N GLY A 228 8.85 11.54 -9.94
CA GLY A 228 8.53 11.06 -11.28
C GLY A 228 7.73 9.75 -11.35
N LEU A 229 7.42 9.10 -10.21
CA LEU A 229 6.62 7.87 -10.20
C LEU A 229 5.11 8.16 -10.21
N PHE A 230 4.67 9.23 -9.55
CA PHE A 230 3.24 9.56 -9.36
C PHE A 230 3.08 11.08 -9.16
N GLY A 231 3.05 11.85 -10.24
CA GLY A 231 2.80 13.30 -10.18
C GLY A 231 3.58 14.08 -11.24
N GLU A 232 2.99 15.19 -11.69
CA GLU A 232 3.62 16.12 -12.62
C GLU A 232 4.73 16.94 -11.94
N PRO A 233 5.70 17.49 -12.69
CA PRO A 233 6.70 18.39 -12.16
C PRO A 233 6.07 19.56 -11.38
N GLY A 234 6.40 19.68 -10.10
CA GLY A 234 5.93 20.78 -9.24
C GLY A 234 4.69 20.49 -8.38
N GLU A 235 4.10 19.30 -8.47
CA GLU A 235 2.98 18.90 -7.61
C GLU A 235 3.47 18.29 -6.28
N VAL A 236 2.80 18.59 -5.16
CA VAL A 236 3.12 18.01 -3.85
C VAL A 236 2.69 16.54 -3.85
N ILE A 237 3.65 15.64 -3.64
CA ILE A 237 3.41 14.18 -3.62
C ILE A 237 3.15 13.73 -2.18
N PHE A 238 1.97 13.17 -1.94
CA PHE A 238 1.63 12.52 -0.68
C PHE A 238 1.91 11.01 -0.75
N PHE A 239 2.19 10.42 0.40
CA PHE A 239 2.42 8.99 0.56
C PHE A 239 1.48 8.41 1.61
N ALA A 240 1.18 7.12 1.48
CA ALA A 240 0.46 6.35 2.49
C ALA A 240 1.49 5.64 3.37
N LEU A 241 1.43 5.89 4.68
CA LEU A 241 2.20 5.18 5.69
C LEU A 241 1.29 4.16 6.39
N LYS A 242 1.52 2.88 6.11
CA LYS A 242 0.80 1.77 6.75
C LYS A 242 1.61 1.26 7.94
N GLU A 243 1.07 1.39 9.15
CA GLU A 243 1.57 0.75 10.37
C GLU A 243 0.96 -0.64 10.49
N TYR A 244 1.82 -1.65 10.52
CA TYR A 244 1.42 -3.04 10.56
C TYR A 244 1.16 -3.47 12.02
N HIS A 245 -0.07 -3.91 12.31
CA HIS A 245 -0.46 -4.25 13.69
C HIS A 245 0.13 -5.57 14.19
N ASN A 246 0.45 -6.50 13.29
CA ASN A 246 1.03 -7.78 13.68
C ASN A 246 2.53 -7.61 13.94
N GLN A 247 2.93 -7.72 15.19
CA GLN A 247 4.32 -7.57 15.62
C GLN A 247 5.16 -8.84 15.39
N ASP A 248 4.62 -9.89 14.76
CA ASP A 248 5.41 -11.04 14.34
C ASP A 248 6.35 -10.65 13.18
N PRO A 249 7.69 -10.59 13.43
CA PRO A 249 8.65 -10.12 12.43
C PRO A 249 8.69 -11.01 11.18
N ASP A 250 8.38 -12.29 11.31
CA ASP A 250 8.37 -13.21 10.17
C ASP A 250 7.20 -12.95 9.23
N ASN A 251 6.05 -12.55 9.75
CA ASN A 251 4.91 -12.20 8.89
C ASN A 251 5.18 -10.89 8.16
N PHE A 252 5.77 -9.90 8.83
CA PHE A 252 6.17 -8.65 8.19
C PHE A 252 7.21 -8.89 7.09
N ARG A 253 8.26 -9.67 7.39
CA ARG A 253 9.29 -10.02 6.40
C ARG A 253 8.70 -10.71 5.18
N ARG A 254 7.82 -11.69 5.36
CA ARG A 254 7.14 -12.39 4.25
C ARG A 254 6.27 -11.44 3.42
N GLU A 255 5.56 -10.51 4.05
CA GLU A 255 4.76 -9.52 3.35
C GLU A 255 5.64 -8.59 2.50
N VAL A 256 6.73 -8.10 3.07
CA VAL A 256 7.69 -7.26 2.34
C VAL A 256 8.33 -8.02 1.17
N GLU A 257 8.79 -9.25 1.38
CA GLU A 257 9.37 -10.10 0.31
C GLU A 257 8.40 -10.30 -0.86
N MET A 258 7.12 -10.49 -0.58
CA MET A 258 6.09 -10.63 -1.60
C MET A 258 5.77 -9.33 -2.31
N LEU A 259 5.63 -8.22 -1.59
CA LEU A 259 5.44 -6.89 -2.18
C LEU A 259 6.62 -6.50 -3.08
N GLN A 260 7.85 -6.89 -2.72
CA GLN A 260 9.02 -6.75 -3.59
C GLN A 260 8.92 -7.61 -4.85
N ARG A 261 8.36 -8.83 -4.79
CA ARG A 261 8.13 -9.65 -5.99
C ARG A 261 7.11 -8.99 -6.91
N PHE A 262 6.02 -8.46 -6.38
CA PHE A 262 5.03 -7.70 -7.16
C PHE A 262 5.63 -6.44 -7.77
N LYS A 263 6.50 -5.74 -7.04
CA LYS A 263 7.22 -4.58 -7.59
C LYS A 263 8.01 -4.93 -8.87
N ARG A 264 8.57 -6.14 -8.98
CA ARG A 264 9.31 -6.60 -10.17
C ARG A 264 8.43 -6.86 -11.39
N THR A 265 7.11 -7.03 -11.20
CA THR A 265 6.20 -7.18 -12.35
C THR A 265 5.91 -5.84 -13.02
N GLU A 266 6.21 -4.72 -12.34
CA GLU A 266 5.95 -3.35 -12.79
C GLU A 266 4.52 -3.13 -13.31
N HIS A 267 3.56 -3.93 -12.81
CA HIS A 267 2.20 -3.92 -13.30
C HIS A 267 1.45 -2.68 -12.77
N PRO A 268 0.87 -1.81 -13.63
CA PRO A 268 0.32 -0.52 -13.21
C PRO A 268 -0.95 -0.62 -12.34
N HIS A 269 -1.54 -1.81 -12.22
CA HIS A 269 -2.72 -2.08 -11.39
C HIS A 269 -2.40 -2.92 -10.13
N LEU A 270 -1.13 -3.02 -9.73
CA LEU A 270 -0.70 -3.63 -8.46
C LEU A 270 0.00 -2.59 -7.59
N ALA A 271 -0.36 -2.53 -6.30
CA ALA A 271 0.23 -1.58 -5.36
C ALA A 271 1.75 -1.76 -5.27
N THR A 272 2.48 -0.67 -5.45
CA THR A 272 3.94 -0.67 -5.47
C THR A 272 4.49 -0.23 -4.11
N LEU A 273 5.19 -1.13 -3.42
CA LEU A 273 5.91 -0.80 -2.19
C LEU A 273 7.09 0.13 -2.51
N LEU A 274 7.06 1.34 -1.95
CA LEU A 274 8.13 2.34 -2.14
C LEU A 274 9.29 2.10 -1.17
N ALA A 275 8.97 1.95 0.11
CA ALA A 275 9.93 1.63 1.16
C ALA A 275 9.24 0.88 2.32
N SER A 276 10.03 0.19 3.14
CA SER A 276 9.57 -0.44 4.37
C SER A 276 10.61 -0.21 5.46
N TYR A 277 10.18 -0.04 6.72
CA TYR A 277 11.11 0.13 7.82
C TYR A 277 10.55 -0.41 9.14
N THR A 278 11.45 -0.69 10.08
CA THR A 278 11.11 -1.00 11.46
C THR A 278 11.67 0.08 12.38
N GLN A 279 10.86 0.54 13.32
CA GLN A 279 11.29 1.47 14.37
C GLN A 279 10.52 1.14 15.65
N ASP A 280 11.21 1.01 16.78
CA ASP A 280 10.60 0.73 18.09
C ASP A 280 9.69 -0.52 18.07
N ASN A 281 10.16 -1.62 17.47
CA ASN A 281 9.41 -2.88 17.27
C ASN A 281 8.08 -2.73 16.50
N LYS A 282 7.87 -1.59 15.82
CA LYS A 282 6.75 -1.36 14.93
C LYS A 282 7.21 -1.40 13.50
N HIS A 283 6.39 -1.99 12.65
CA HIS A 283 6.70 -2.20 11.25
C HIS A 283 5.86 -1.29 10.37
N PHE A 284 6.50 -0.67 9.39
CA PHE A 284 5.89 0.34 8.54
C PHE A 284 6.16 0.07 7.06
N LEU A 285 5.15 0.34 6.24
CA LEU A 285 5.22 0.26 4.78
C LEU A 285 4.82 1.62 4.20
N ILE A 286 5.54 2.07 3.17
CA ILE A 286 5.29 3.32 2.46
C ILE A 286 4.82 2.99 1.04
N PHE A 287 3.67 3.54 0.67
CA PHE A 287 3.06 3.40 -0.66
C PHE A 287 2.72 4.78 -1.25
N PRO A 288 2.47 4.87 -2.57
CA PRO A 288 1.87 6.06 -3.16
C PRO A 288 0.48 6.32 -2.54
N TRP A 289 0.15 7.56 -2.20
CA TRP A 289 -1.17 7.91 -1.68
C TRP A 289 -2.22 7.89 -2.79
N ALA A 290 -3.28 7.10 -2.61
CA ALA A 290 -4.46 7.11 -3.48
C ALA A 290 -5.47 8.15 -2.99
N THR A 291 -6.20 8.80 -3.89
CA THR A 291 -7.20 9.80 -3.50
C THR A 291 -8.38 9.15 -2.79
N HIS A 292 -8.83 8.01 -3.30
CA HIS A 292 -9.95 7.23 -2.76
C HIS A 292 -9.70 5.73 -3.00
N ASP A 293 -10.43 4.87 -2.30
CA ASP A 293 -10.71 3.52 -2.79
C ASP A 293 -11.89 3.55 -3.79
N LEU A 294 -12.21 2.41 -4.40
CA LEU A 294 -13.25 2.33 -5.43
C LEU A 294 -14.66 2.59 -4.87
N SER A 295 -14.91 2.20 -3.63
CA SER A 295 -16.19 2.49 -2.97
C SER A 295 -16.38 3.99 -2.79
N LEU A 296 -15.36 4.67 -2.28
CA LEU A 296 -15.37 6.12 -2.12
C LEU A 296 -15.36 6.87 -3.45
N TYR A 297 -14.75 6.31 -4.51
CA TYR A 297 -14.86 6.86 -5.85
C TYR A 297 -16.31 6.88 -6.34
N TRP A 298 -17.04 5.76 -6.18
CA TRP A 298 -18.46 5.70 -6.52
C TRP A 298 -19.28 6.67 -5.69
N GLU A 299 -19.04 6.77 -4.38
CA GLU A 299 -19.82 7.63 -3.49
C GLU A 299 -19.56 9.13 -3.71
N LYS A 300 -18.29 9.53 -3.81
CA LYS A 300 -17.88 10.94 -3.66
C LYS A 300 -17.40 11.57 -4.96
N GLU A 301 -16.68 10.82 -5.79
CA GLU A 301 -16.05 11.37 -7.00
C GLU A 301 -16.97 11.33 -8.20
N ASN A 302 -17.75 10.25 -8.36
CA ASN A 302 -18.65 10.08 -9.49
C ASN A 302 -19.93 9.33 -9.09
N PRO A 303 -20.79 9.92 -8.24
CA PRO A 303 -22.02 9.28 -7.77
C PRO A 303 -23.08 9.06 -8.85
N THR A 304 -23.05 9.86 -9.92
CA THR A 304 -24.03 9.82 -11.01
C THR A 304 -23.31 9.71 -12.36
N PRO A 305 -22.77 8.52 -12.70
CA PRO A 305 -22.06 8.31 -13.96
C PRO A 305 -23.00 8.46 -15.16
N ASP A 306 -22.47 9.02 -16.24
CA ASP A 306 -23.18 9.15 -17.50
C ASP A 306 -22.90 7.94 -18.40
N THR A 307 -23.90 7.08 -18.61
CA THR A 307 -23.81 5.92 -19.53
C THR A 307 -23.59 6.32 -20.99
N GLY A 308 -23.96 7.55 -21.38
CA GLY A 308 -23.69 8.11 -22.70
C GLY A 308 -22.24 8.58 -22.88
N ASN A 309 -21.47 8.67 -21.79
CA ASN A 309 -20.07 9.07 -21.83
C ASN A 309 -19.18 7.91 -22.29
N ILE A 310 -18.92 7.86 -23.60
CA ILE A 310 -18.05 6.86 -24.22
C ILE A 310 -16.67 6.74 -23.56
N LYS A 311 -16.09 7.85 -23.07
CA LYS A 311 -14.79 7.82 -22.42
C LYS A 311 -14.86 7.08 -21.09
N LEU A 312 -15.97 7.24 -20.34
CA LEU A 312 -16.20 6.53 -19.08
C LEU A 312 -16.38 5.03 -19.34
N VAL A 313 -17.22 4.65 -20.31
CA VAL A 313 -17.44 3.23 -20.66
C VAL A 313 -16.14 2.55 -21.10
N ARG A 314 -15.35 3.22 -21.95
CA ARG A 314 -14.02 2.73 -22.35
C ARG A 314 -13.07 2.62 -21.18
N TRP A 315 -13.09 3.58 -20.25
CA TRP A 315 -12.29 3.52 -19.04
C TRP A 315 -12.68 2.33 -18.16
N ILE A 316 -13.97 2.12 -17.87
CA ILE A 316 -14.45 0.98 -17.07
C ILE A 316 -14.00 -0.35 -17.69
N CYS A 317 -14.17 -0.49 -19.01
CA CYS A 317 -13.75 -1.68 -19.73
C CYS A 317 -12.24 -1.91 -19.63
N ASN A 318 -11.45 -0.87 -19.88
CA ASN A 318 -10.01 -0.92 -19.79
C ASN A 318 -9.52 -1.27 -18.39
N GLN A 319 -10.08 -0.63 -17.35
CA GLN A 319 -9.73 -0.90 -15.97
C GLN A 319 -10.11 -2.34 -15.57
N SER A 320 -11.28 -2.83 -15.98
CA SER A 320 -11.71 -4.22 -15.70
C SER A 320 -10.82 -5.25 -16.38
N TRP A 321 -10.38 -4.97 -17.62
CA TRP A 321 -9.37 -5.77 -18.32
C TRP A 321 -8.05 -5.78 -17.55
N LYS A 322 -7.53 -4.61 -17.20
CA LYS A 322 -6.22 -4.50 -16.55
C LYS A 322 -6.22 -5.04 -15.11
N LEU A 323 -7.33 -4.97 -14.39
CA LEU A 323 -7.50 -5.67 -13.10
C LEU A 323 -7.48 -7.19 -13.30
N SER A 324 -8.09 -7.70 -14.37
CA SER A 324 -8.03 -9.13 -14.70
C SER A 324 -6.60 -9.58 -15.05
N GLU A 325 -5.85 -8.76 -15.80
CA GLU A 325 -4.41 -8.98 -16.04
C GLU A 325 -3.60 -8.96 -14.74
N ALA A 326 -3.85 -8.00 -13.85
CA ALA A 326 -3.18 -7.91 -12.56
C ALA A 326 -3.41 -9.15 -11.70
N VAL A 327 -4.65 -9.65 -11.64
CA VAL A 327 -4.98 -10.90 -10.93
C VAL A 327 -4.32 -12.11 -11.60
N SER A 328 -4.24 -12.13 -12.92
CA SER A 328 -3.46 -13.13 -13.64
C SER A 328 -1.98 -13.07 -13.26
N CYS A 329 -1.37 -11.88 -13.17
CA CYS A 329 0.00 -11.73 -12.68
C CYS A 329 0.16 -12.30 -11.25
N ILE A 330 -0.79 -12.03 -10.35
CA ILE A 330 -0.78 -12.60 -8.99
C ILE A 330 -0.81 -14.13 -9.05
N HIS A 331 -1.67 -14.69 -9.87
CA HIS A 331 -1.86 -16.13 -9.98
C HIS A 331 -0.61 -16.84 -10.48
N HIS A 332 0.11 -16.26 -11.44
CA HIS A 332 1.21 -16.92 -12.15
C HIS A 332 2.61 -16.34 -11.83
N LEU A 333 2.76 -15.60 -10.72
CA LEU A 333 4.01 -14.92 -10.30
C LEU A 333 5.28 -15.78 -10.46
N ASP A 334 5.26 -17.02 -9.98
CA ASP A 334 6.44 -17.88 -9.92
C ASP A 334 6.47 -18.92 -11.06
N GLU A 335 5.53 -18.90 -12.01
CA GLU A 335 5.43 -19.94 -13.06
C GLU A 335 6.59 -19.91 -14.06
N ASN A 336 7.20 -18.74 -14.27
CA ASN A 336 8.37 -18.56 -15.13
C ASN A 336 9.67 -18.34 -14.33
N SER A 337 9.65 -18.57 -13.02
CA SER A 337 10.81 -18.34 -12.16
C SER A 337 11.68 -19.60 -12.04
N GLU A 338 13.00 -19.42 -11.92
CA GLU A 338 13.96 -20.50 -11.57
C GLU A 338 13.77 -21.04 -10.14
N VAL A 339 12.70 -20.61 -9.45
CA VAL A 339 12.40 -21.01 -8.08
C VAL A 339 11.98 -22.49 -8.08
N PRO A 340 12.58 -23.33 -7.21
CA PRO A 340 12.19 -24.73 -7.04
C PRO A 340 10.68 -24.88 -6.88
N GLU A 341 10.09 -25.95 -7.42
CA GLU A 341 8.64 -26.16 -7.42
C GLU A 341 8.03 -26.16 -6.00
N GLU A 342 8.80 -26.65 -5.02
CA GLU A 342 8.48 -26.63 -3.58
C GLU A 342 8.45 -25.22 -2.97
N ASP A 343 9.12 -24.26 -3.61
CA ASP A 343 9.15 -22.85 -3.25
C ASP A 343 8.26 -21.98 -4.15
N ARG A 344 7.52 -22.55 -5.11
CA ARG A 344 6.59 -21.76 -5.91
C ARG A 344 5.42 -21.28 -5.05
N LEU A 345 5.18 -19.98 -5.06
CA LEU A 345 3.98 -19.39 -4.48
C LEU A 345 2.82 -19.54 -5.45
N TYR A 346 1.85 -20.36 -5.07
CA TYR A 346 0.53 -20.35 -5.70
C TYR A 346 -0.21 -19.09 -5.22
N GLY A 347 0.01 -17.99 -5.94
CA GLY A 347 -0.53 -16.69 -5.58
C GLY A 347 -2.06 -16.65 -5.72
N ARG A 348 -2.72 -16.15 -4.68
CA ARG A 348 -4.12 -15.75 -4.66
C ARG A 348 -4.19 -14.47 -3.85
N HIS A 349 -5.02 -13.52 -4.27
CA HIS A 349 -5.28 -12.30 -3.50
C HIS A 349 -6.14 -12.61 -2.27
N GLY A 350 -7.35 -13.14 -2.51
CA GLY A 350 -8.23 -13.71 -1.51
C GLY A 350 -9.12 -12.78 -0.71
N ASP A 351 -9.04 -11.48 -0.92
CA ASP A 351 -9.96 -10.47 -0.39
C ASP A 351 -10.16 -9.31 -1.39
N LEU A 352 -10.43 -9.61 -2.67
CA LEU A 352 -10.74 -8.54 -3.64
C LEU A 352 -12.15 -7.99 -3.37
N LYS A 353 -12.22 -6.67 -3.22
CA LYS A 353 -13.43 -5.89 -2.92
C LYS A 353 -13.17 -4.41 -3.23
N PRO A 354 -14.20 -3.56 -3.39
CA PRO A 354 -14.02 -2.16 -3.75
C PRO A 354 -13.06 -1.40 -2.83
N GLU A 355 -13.06 -1.68 -1.53
CA GLU A 355 -12.19 -1.03 -0.54
C GLU A 355 -10.70 -1.42 -0.70
N ASN A 356 -10.42 -2.54 -1.36
CA ASN A 356 -9.06 -3.00 -1.67
C ASN A 356 -8.65 -2.67 -3.12
N ILE A 357 -9.44 -1.85 -3.83
CA ILE A 357 -9.08 -1.27 -5.13
C ILE A 357 -8.89 0.23 -4.95
N LEU A 358 -7.65 0.69 -4.98
CA LEU A 358 -7.29 2.09 -4.85
C LEU A 358 -7.49 2.84 -6.15
N TRP A 359 -8.09 4.02 -6.09
CA TRP A 359 -8.23 4.94 -7.20
C TRP A 359 -7.21 6.09 -7.11
N TYR A 360 -6.33 6.12 -8.10
CA TYR A 360 -5.38 7.20 -8.32
C TYR A 360 -5.97 8.18 -9.34
N ARG A 361 -6.29 9.39 -8.88
CA ARG A 361 -6.77 10.47 -9.74
C ARG A 361 -5.74 10.78 -10.83
N SER A 362 -6.21 11.02 -12.04
CA SER A 362 -5.42 11.56 -13.15
C SER A 362 -5.91 12.97 -13.50
N ARG A 363 -5.02 13.85 -13.97
CA ARG A 363 -5.43 15.14 -14.57
C ARG A 363 -6.18 14.93 -15.89
N GLU A 364 -5.84 13.86 -16.60
CA GLU A 364 -6.47 13.47 -17.85
C GLU A 364 -7.27 12.17 -17.67
N GLY A 365 -8.56 12.22 -17.99
CA GLY A 365 -9.44 11.05 -17.92
C GLY A 365 -9.94 10.74 -16.51
N PHE A 366 -10.24 9.47 -16.26
CA PHE A 366 -10.94 9.02 -15.04
C PHE A 366 -10.01 8.39 -14.00
N GLY A 367 -8.68 8.55 -14.12
CA GLY A 367 -7.72 7.98 -13.19
C GLY A 367 -7.36 6.51 -13.47
N ASN A 368 -6.74 5.86 -12.48
CA ASN A 368 -6.29 4.47 -12.57
C ASN A 368 -6.64 3.68 -11.30
N LEU A 369 -7.01 2.41 -11.45
CA LEU A 369 -7.36 1.51 -10.37
C LEU A 369 -6.22 0.56 -10.04
N VAL A 370 -5.93 0.36 -8.76
CA VAL A 370 -4.77 -0.42 -8.31
C VAL A 370 -5.19 -1.35 -7.19
N ILE A 371 -4.90 -2.65 -7.33
CA ILE A 371 -5.15 -3.63 -6.28
C ILE A 371 -4.17 -3.38 -5.13
N THR A 372 -4.70 -3.27 -3.91
CA THR A 372 -3.92 -3.13 -2.67
C THR A 372 -4.25 -4.25 -1.68
N ASP A 373 -3.61 -4.21 -0.51
CA ASP A 373 -3.87 -5.15 0.59
C ASP A 373 -3.74 -6.61 0.17
N MET A 374 -2.69 -6.86 -0.62
CA MET A 374 -2.23 -8.18 -1.03
C MET A 374 -2.24 -9.10 0.20
N GLY A 375 -3.21 -10.02 0.28
CA GLY A 375 -3.67 -10.75 1.47
C GLY A 375 -2.67 -11.73 2.11
N LEU A 376 -1.43 -11.28 2.32
CA LEU A 376 -0.28 -12.08 2.68
C LEU A 376 -0.13 -12.25 4.19
N SER A 377 -0.73 -11.35 4.96
CA SER A 377 -0.88 -11.52 6.41
C SER A 377 -1.73 -12.73 6.80
N LYS A 378 -2.39 -13.41 5.84
CA LYS A 378 -3.33 -14.51 6.10
C LYS A 378 -3.12 -15.76 5.24
N THR A 379 -2.09 -15.79 4.39
CA THR A 379 -1.76 -16.92 3.52
C THR A 379 -0.49 -17.64 4.01
N HIS A 380 -0.69 -18.69 4.79
CA HIS A 380 0.36 -19.70 5.00
C HIS A 380 0.68 -20.38 3.66
N ARG A 381 1.96 -20.41 3.26
CA ARG A 381 2.49 -21.39 2.29
C ARG A 381 2.12 -22.81 2.74
N PHE A 382 1.76 -23.66 1.78
CA PHE A 382 1.41 -25.10 1.90
C PHE A 382 0.25 -25.48 2.85
N ALA A 383 0.17 -24.95 4.07
CA ALA A 383 -0.86 -25.32 5.06
C ALA A 383 -2.26 -24.72 4.78
N SER A 384 -2.36 -23.67 3.96
CA SER A 384 -3.64 -23.12 3.50
C SER A 384 -4.35 -24.02 2.46
N ARG A 385 -3.71 -25.12 2.03
CA ARG A 385 -4.36 -26.16 1.23
C ARG A 385 -5.37 -26.97 2.02
N THR A 386 -5.26 -26.98 3.34
CA THR A 386 -6.13 -27.68 4.27
C THR A 386 -6.97 -26.69 5.06
N TYR A 387 -8.29 -26.78 4.86
CA TYR A 387 -9.31 -26.13 5.66
C TYR A 387 -9.15 -26.53 7.13
N ASN A 388 -8.64 -25.63 7.97
CA ASN A 388 -8.81 -25.74 9.41
C ASN A 388 -10.20 -25.18 9.76
N THR A 389 -11.14 -26.07 10.08
CA THR A 389 -12.52 -25.79 10.52
C THR A 389 -12.64 -24.78 11.68
N THR A 390 -11.53 -24.44 12.34
CA THR A 390 -11.43 -23.56 13.50
C THR A 390 -11.19 -22.08 13.16
N ARG A 391 -10.76 -21.72 11.94
CA ARG A 391 -10.57 -20.32 11.50
C ARG A 391 -11.24 -20.11 10.14
N LYS A 392 -12.37 -19.39 10.12
CA LYS A 392 -13.01 -18.92 8.88
C LYS A 392 -12.04 -18.01 8.12
N PRO A 393 -11.99 -18.05 6.77
CA PRO A 393 -11.18 -17.10 6.00
C PRO A 393 -11.63 -15.67 6.28
N SER A 394 -10.68 -14.76 6.30
CA SER A 394 -10.90 -13.32 6.51
C SER A 394 -11.35 -12.62 5.22
N ALA A 395 -12.30 -13.20 4.49
CA ALA A 395 -12.93 -12.49 3.38
C ALA A 395 -14.04 -11.60 3.95
N THR A 396 -14.26 -10.42 3.36
CA THR A 396 -15.55 -9.74 3.54
C THR A 396 -16.67 -10.74 3.18
N PRO A 397 -17.62 -11.03 4.08
CA PRO A 397 -18.63 -12.08 3.86
C PRO A 397 -19.33 -11.98 2.51
N ARG A 398 -19.78 -10.78 2.12
CA ARG A 398 -20.45 -10.46 0.86
C ARG A 398 -19.80 -11.07 -0.39
N TYR A 399 -18.51 -10.80 -0.62
CA TYR A 399 -17.78 -11.19 -1.84
C TYR A 399 -17.29 -12.64 -1.80
N ARG A 400 -17.52 -13.36 -0.70
CA ARG A 400 -17.02 -14.71 -0.50
C ARG A 400 -17.68 -15.69 -1.48
N PRO A 401 -16.90 -16.61 -2.08
CA PRO A 401 -17.43 -17.60 -3.00
C PRO A 401 -17.95 -18.86 -2.26
N PRO A 402 -18.81 -19.65 -2.92
CA PRO A 402 -19.54 -20.75 -2.28
C PRO A 402 -18.67 -21.90 -1.76
N GLU A 403 -17.52 -22.17 -2.39
CA GLU A 403 -16.61 -23.23 -1.98
C GLU A 403 -16.04 -23.05 -0.58
N VAL A 404 -16.08 -21.84 -0.02
CA VAL A 404 -15.61 -21.58 1.35
C VAL A 404 -16.51 -22.27 2.40
N ASP A 405 -17.78 -22.51 2.08
CA ASP A 405 -18.70 -23.26 2.95
C ASP A 405 -18.68 -24.77 2.71
N CYS A 406 -17.97 -25.22 1.68
CA CYS A 406 -17.93 -26.62 1.30
C CYS A 406 -16.77 -27.33 2.02
N LYS A 407 -17.02 -28.54 2.54
CA LYS A 407 -15.98 -29.41 3.13
C LYS A 407 -14.94 -29.88 2.09
N ALA A 408 -15.19 -29.66 0.79
CA ALA A 408 -14.40 -30.17 -0.30
C ALA A 408 -13.33 -29.17 -0.78
N GLY A 409 -12.12 -29.32 -0.21
CA GLY A 409 -10.87 -29.05 -0.93
C GLY A 409 -10.15 -27.73 -0.65
N THR A 410 -9.01 -27.61 -1.30
CA THR A 410 -8.08 -26.47 -1.26
C THR A 410 -8.71 -25.24 -1.89
N MET A 411 -8.67 -24.10 -1.17
CA MET A 411 -8.99 -22.78 -1.70
C MET A 411 -8.00 -22.40 -2.81
N GLY A 412 -8.50 -22.12 -4.02
CA GLY A 412 -7.66 -21.89 -5.21
C GLY A 412 -7.82 -20.51 -5.83
N ARG A 413 -7.09 -20.29 -6.93
CA ARG A 413 -7.11 -19.08 -7.78
C ARG A 413 -8.53 -18.65 -8.24
N THR A 414 -9.43 -19.61 -8.39
CA THR A 414 -10.85 -19.42 -8.77
C THR A 414 -11.67 -18.63 -7.75
N PHE A 415 -11.15 -18.46 -6.53
CA PHE A 415 -11.74 -17.56 -5.54
C PHE A 415 -11.72 -16.12 -6.04
N ASP A 416 -10.56 -15.67 -6.55
CA ASP A 416 -10.38 -14.28 -6.99
C ASP A 416 -11.29 -13.97 -8.19
N ILE A 417 -11.60 -14.98 -9.01
CA ILE A 417 -12.49 -14.87 -10.16
C ILE A 417 -13.93 -14.59 -9.73
N TRP A 418 -14.42 -15.30 -8.71
CA TRP A 418 -15.75 -15.01 -8.15
C TRP A 418 -15.81 -13.61 -7.56
N THR A 419 -14.82 -13.21 -6.76
CA THR A 419 -14.77 -11.86 -6.17
C THR A 419 -14.70 -10.77 -7.23
N LEU A 420 -13.94 -10.98 -8.32
CA LEU A 420 -13.94 -10.07 -9.47
C LEU A 420 -15.31 -10.02 -10.14
N GLY A 421 -16.03 -11.15 -10.22
CA GLY A 421 -17.37 -11.21 -10.81
C GLY A 421 -18.36 -10.34 -10.03
N CYS A 422 -18.33 -10.44 -8.70
CA CYS A 422 -19.11 -9.56 -7.81
C CYS A 422 -18.72 -8.08 -8.02
N LEU A 423 -17.42 -7.77 -8.03
CA LEU A 423 -16.92 -6.41 -8.19
C LEU A 423 -17.29 -5.79 -9.55
N PHE A 424 -17.16 -6.55 -10.64
CA PHE A 424 -17.52 -6.10 -11.98
C PHE A 424 -19.04 -5.94 -12.14
N LEU A 425 -19.85 -6.78 -11.49
CA LEU A 425 -21.29 -6.58 -11.46
C LEU A 425 -21.67 -5.28 -10.75
N GLU A 426 -21.09 -5.00 -9.59
CA GLU A 426 -21.29 -3.73 -8.88
C GLU A 426 -20.87 -2.53 -9.75
N PHE A 427 -19.79 -2.69 -10.52
CA PHE A 427 -19.33 -1.66 -11.46
C PHE A 427 -20.34 -1.37 -12.56
N LEU A 428 -21.01 -2.39 -13.10
CA LEU A 428 -22.07 -2.23 -14.10
C LEU A 428 -23.38 -1.69 -13.50
N ILE A 429 -23.72 -2.08 -12.26
CA ILE A 429 -24.86 -1.53 -11.53
C ILE A 429 -24.65 -0.03 -11.30
N TRP A 430 -23.47 0.36 -10.80
CA TRP A 430 -23.11 1.75 -10.61
C TRP A 430 -23.10 2.51 -11.96
N LEU A 431 -22.51 1.97 -13.02
CA LEU A 431 -22.51 2.62 -14.33
C LEU A 431 -23.93 2.95 -14.81
N ASN A 432 -24.88 2.03 -14.63
CA ASN A 432 -26.24 2.18 -15.18
C ASN A 432 -27.23 2.91 -14.26
N GLY A 433 -26.99 2.94 -12.95
CA GLY A 433 -27.94 3.49 -11.97
C GLY A 433 -27.32 4.47 -10.96
N GLY A 434 -26.00 4.67 -11.00
CA GLY A 434 -25.26 5.46 -10.03
C GLY A 434 -25.12 4.80 -8.66
N TYR A 435 -24.58 5.57 -7.73
CA TYR A 435 -24.25 5.11 -6.39
C TYR A 435 -25.51 4.72 -5.58
N THR A 436 -26.60 5.46 -5.73
CA THR A 436 -27.87 5.16 -5.04
C THR A 436 -28.38 3.76 -5.37
N GLU A 437 -28.42 3.40 -6.66
CA GLU A 437 -28.86 2.09 -7.14
C GLU A 437 -27.89 0.98 -6.74
N LEU A 438 -26.60 1.27 -6.65
CA LEU A 438 -25.61 0.33 -6.12
C LEU A 438 -25.88 0.02 -4.64
N VAL A 439 -26.10 1.05 -3.80
CA VAL A 439 -26.42 0.88 -2.38
C VAL A 439 -27.74 0.13 -2.21
N GLU A 440 -28.78 0.49 -2.96
CA GLU A 440 -30.07 -0.19 -2.92
C GLU A 440 -29.93 -1.68 -3.28
N PHE A 441 -29.15 -2.00 -4.32
CA PHE A 441 -28.85 -3.40 -4.64
C PHE A 441 -28.15 -4.11 -3.48
N GLN A 442 -27.13 -3.49 -2.89
CA GLN A 442 -26.38 -4.06 -1.77
C GLN A 442 -27.26 -4.28 -0.53
N ASP A 443 -28.19 -3.38 -0.24
CA ASP A 443 -29.15 -3.51 0.86
C ASP A 443 -30.16 -4.63 0.58
N ASN A 444 -30.64 -4.74 -0.65
CA ASN A 444 -31.57 -5.78 -1.10
C ASN A 444 -30.95 -7.19 -1.10
N MET A 445 -29.62 -7.32 -1.08
CA MET A 445 -28.93 -8.60 -0.99
C MET A 445 -29.08 -9.28 0.39
N MET A 446 -29.43 -8.51 1.42
CA MET A 446 -29.68 -9.01 2.78
C MET A 446 -30.93 -9.88 2.83
N THR A 447 -30.72 -11.19 2.82
CA THR A 447 -31.78 -12.20 2.77
C THR A 447 -31.54 -13.28 3.83
N LYS A 448 -32.62 -13.93 4.29
CA LYS A 448 -32.56 -15.01 5.28
C LYS A 448 -31.95 -16.26 4.67
N SER A 449 -30.82 -16.70 5.20
CA SER A 449 -30.25 -18.02 4.87
C SER A 449 -31.14 -19.17 5.38
N ILE A 450 -30.86 -20.41 4.93
CA ILE A 450 -31.50 -21.64 5.46
C ILE A 450 -31.33 -21.85 6.97
N ARG A 451 -30.46 -21.06 7.62
CA ARG A 451 -30.23 -21.08 9.07
C ARG A 451 -30.98 -19.97 9.80
N GLY A 452 -31.81 -19.18 9.12
CA GLY A 452 -32.56 -18.05 9.68
C GLY A 452 -31.71 -16.80 9.95
N VAL A 453 -30.43 -16.82 9.60
CA VAL A 453 -29.50 -15.69 9.76
C VAL A 453 -29.50 -14.86 8.48
N ASP A 454 -29.58 -13.53 8.60
CA ASP A 454 -29.48 -12.63 7.46
C ASP A 454 -28.06 -12.65 6.89
N THR A 455 -27.99 -12.66 5.57
CA THR A 455 -26.76 -12.86 4.79
C THR A 455 -26.80 -12.00 3.54
N ASP A 456 -25.68 -11.37 3.18
CA ASP A 456 -25.52 -10.56 1.96
C ASP A 456 -24.61 -11.20 0.91
N GLU A 457 -24.22 -12.47 1.08
CA GLU A 457 -23.41 -13.16 0.08
C GLU A 457 -24.11 -13.25 -1.30
N TYR A 458 -23.33 -13.29 -2.38
CA TYR A 458 -23.85 -13.42 -3.76
C TYR A 458 -24.48 -14.79 -4.07
N PHE A 459 -24.31 -15.76 -3.18
CA PHE A 459 -24.87 -17.10 -3.27
C PHE A 459 -25.74 -17.40 -2.06
N GLU A 460 -26.59 -18.41 -2.20
CA GLU A 460 -27.38 -18.95 -1.10
C GLU A 460 -27.43 -20.48 -1.15
N TRP A 461 -27.64 -21.05 0.01
CA TRP A 461 -28.02 -22.45 0.15
C TRP A 461 -29.53 -22.55 0.02
N VAL A 462 -30.03 -23.51 -0.75
CA VAL A 462 -31.46 -23.78 -0.87
C VAL A 462 -31.75 -25.25 -0.54
N ARG A 463 -32.91 -25.48 0.06
CA ARG A 463 -33.43 -26.83 0.27
C ARG A 463 -34.21 -27.23 -0.98
N VAL A 464 -33.85 -28.34 -1.61
CA VAL A 464 -34.57 -28.85 -2.77
C VAL A 464 -35.85 -29.52 -2.28
N GLN A 465 -37.01 -29.07 -2.76
CA GLN A 465 -38.29 -29.70 -2.44
C GLN A 465 -38.28 -31.15 -2.98
N ASP A 466 -38.84 -32.08 -2.22
CA ASP A 466 -38.87 -33.53 -2.50
C ASP A 466 -37.55 -34.30 -2.37
N ALA A 467 -36.47 -33.66 -1.92
CA ALA A 467 -35.21 -34.34 -1.64
C ALA A 467 -34.58 -33.94 -0.29
N GLU A 468 -33.97 -34.89 0.42
CA GLU A 468 -33.24 -34.64 1.69
C GLU A 468 -31.86 -33.99 1.46
N TYR A 469 -31.67 -33.21 0.39
CA TYR A 469 -30.40 -32.55 0.09
C TYR A 469 -30.51 -31.04 -0.11
N TYR A 470 -29.35 -30.39 0.01
CA TYR A 470 -29.19 -28.95 -0.19
C TYR A 470 -28.45 -28.68 -1.49
N ALA A 471 -28.79 -27.57 -2.14
CA ALA A 471 -28.06 -27.04 -3.29
C ALA A 471 -27.52 -25.65 -2.98
N ILE A 472 -26.47 -25.26 -3.68
CA ILE A 472 -25.96 -23.88 -3.69
C ILE A 472 -26.34 -23.27 -5.03
N ARG A 473 -26.85 -22.04 -5.00
CA ARG A 473 -27.10 -21.23 -6.20
C ARG A 473 -26.66 -19.79 -6.03
N VAL A 474 -26.50 -19.07 -7.13
CA VAL A 474 -26.48 -17.60 -7.13
C VAL A 474 -27.84 -17.10 -6.64
N LYS A 475 -27.87 -16.08 -5.77
CA LYS A 475 -29.13 -15.56 -5.21
C LYS A 475 -30.03 -15.00 -6.31
N ASP A 476 -31.34 -15.17 -6.12
CA ASP A 476 -32.34 -14.63 -7.06
C ASP A 476 -32.21 -13.11 -7.22
N LYS A 477 -31.80 -12.37 -6.16
CA LYS A 477 -31.52 -10.93 -6.24
C LYS A 477 -30.41 -10.53 -7.19
N VAL A 478 -29.41 -11.37 -7.35
CA VAL A 478 -28.32 -11.15 -8.32
C VAL A 478 -28.86 -11.37 -9.73
N THR A 479 -29.54 -12.50 -9.97
CA THR A 479 -30.09 -12.84 -11.29
C THR A 479 -31.23 -11.93 -11.74
N GLU A 480 -32.08 -11.47 -10.81
CA GLU A 480 -33.11 -10.46 -11.06
C GLU A 480 -32.47 -9.15 -11.50
N ARG A 481 -31.41 -8.70 -10.82
CA ARG A 481 -30.72 -7.45 -11.14
C ARG A 481 -29.99 -7.51 -12.48
N THR A 482 -29.30 -8.60 -12.79
CA THR A 482 -28.63 -8.75 -14.09
C THR A 482 -29.64 -8.84 -15.23
N ALA A 483 -30.75 -9.56 -15.05
CA ALA A 483 -31.84 -9.59 -16.02
C ALA A 483 -32.44 -8.20 -16.25
N ALA A 484 -32.69 -7.44 -15.18
CA ALA A 484 -33.17 -6.06 -15.27
C ALA A 484 -32.20 -5.17 -16.05
N LEU A 485 -30.89 -5.23 -15.77
CA LEU A 485 -29.86 -4.50 -16.52
C LEU A 485 -29.85 -4.87 -18.00
N ARG A 486 -30.09 -6.14 -18.37
CA ARG A 486 -30.11 -6.59 -19.77
C ARG A 486 -31.27 -6.04 -20.59
N THR A 487 -32.40 -5.69 -19.95
CA THR A 487 -33.60 -5.21 -20.65
C THR A 487 -33.35 -3.96 -21.47
N GLU A 488 -32.54 -3.04 -20.95
CA GLU A 488 -32.20 -1.81 -21.63
C GLU A 488 -30.74 -1.46 -21.34
N CYS A 489 -29.85 -1.88 -22.24
CA CYS A 489 -28.42 -1.63 -22.09
C CYS A 489 -27.69 -1.61 -23.43
N SER A 490 -26.46 -1.10 -23.41
CA SER A 490 -25.57 -1.17 -24.56
C SER A 490 -25.08 -2.59 -24.83
N GLN A 491 -24.52 -2.81 -26.02
CA GLN A 491 -23.94 -4.12 -26.34
C GLN A 491 -22.75 -4.45 -25.42
N PHE A 492 -21.95 -3.45 -25.05
CA PHE A 492 -20.90 -3.57 -24.05
C PHE A 492 -21.41 -4.16 -22.73
N THR A 493 -22.45 -3.55 -22.13
CA THR A 493 -23.02 -4.02 -20.85
C THR A 493 -23.57 -5.43 -21.00
N TYR A 494 -24.23 -5.74 -22.13
CA TYR A 494 -24.79 -7.05 -22.40
C TYR A 494 -23.71 -8.15 -22.46
N ASP A 495 -22.63 -7.90 -23.21
CA ASP A 495 -21.53 -8.87 -23.37
C ASP A 495 -20.71 -9.00 -22.08
N PHE A 496 -20.54 -7.91 -21.32
CA PHE A 496 -19.84 -7.97 -20.04
C PHE A 496 -20.65 -8.74 -18.98
N LEU A 497 -21.97 -8.55 -18.93
CA LEU A 497 -22.85 -9.38 -18.10
C LEU A 497 -22.77 -10.86 -18.48
N ASP A 498 -22.57 -11.19 -19.76
CA ASP A 498 -22.46 -12.59 -20.22
C ASP A 498 -21.24 -13.29 -19.63
N ILE A 499 -20.09 -12.60 -19.63
CA ILE A 499 -18.87 -13.08 -18.98
C ILE A 499 -19.08 -13.23 -17.47
N ILE A 500 -19.67 -12.23 -16.81
CA ILE A 500 -19.91 -12.24 -15.37
C ILE A 500 -20.79 -13.43 -14.97
N GLU A 501 -21.94 -13.61 -15.62
CA GLU A 501 -22.93 -14.63 -15.26
C GLU A 501 -22.46 -16.04 -15.62
N ASN A 502 -21.91 -16.22 -16.82
CA ASN A 502 -21.65 -17.56 -17.36
C ASN A 502 -20.24 -18.07 -17.11
N ARG A 503 -19.29 -17.20 -16.74
CA ARG A 503 -17.88 -17.56 -16.60
C ARG A 503 -17.28 -17.22 -15.23
N MET A 504 -17.78 -16.20 -14.55
CA MET A 504 -17.23 -15.73 -13.27
C MET A 504 -18.06 -16.16 -12.05
N LEU A 505 -19.35 -15.85 -12.03
CA LEU A 505 -20.30 -16.18 -10.95
C LEU A 505 -20.85 -17.62 -11.09
N VAL A 506 -19.97 -18.56 -11.45
CA VAL A 506 -20.31 -19.98 -11.61
C VAL A 506 -20.09 -20.70 -10.28
N VAL A 507 -21.11 -21.39 -9.77
CA VAL A 507 -21.02 -22.08 -8.47
C VAL A 507 -19.94 -23.17 -8.50
N GLU A 508 -19.84 -23.93 -9.60
CA GLU A 508 -18.82 -24.95 -9.77
C GLU A 508 -17.43 -24.34 -9.99
N ARG A 509 -16.58 -24.46 -8.97
CA ARG A 509 -15.22 -23.91 -8.97
C ARG A 509 -14.38 -24.34 -10.18
N ASN A 510 -14.52 -25.57 -10.64
CA ASN A 510 -13.68 -26.11 -11.72
C ASN A 510 -14.16 -25.69 -13.11
N GLU A 511 -15.38 -25.13 -13.20
CA GLU A 511 -15.94 -24.59 -14.45
C GLU A 511 -15.73 -23.08 -14.56
N ARG A 512 -15.31 -22.40 -13.47
CA ARG A 512 -14.94 -20.98 -13.51
C ARG A 512 -13.74 -20.75 -14.41
N ILE A 513 -13.83 -19.68 -15.19
CA ILE A 513 -12.74 -19.21 -16.05
C ILE A 513 -11.46 -18.94 -15.25
N SER A 514 -10.29 -19.20 -15.84
CA SER A 514 -9.02 -18.81 -15.21
C SER A 514 -8.76 -17.29 -15.36
N ALA A 515 -7.94 -16.70 -14.49
CA ALA A 515 -7.60 -15.27 -14.59
C ALA A 515 -6.94 -14.92 -15.93
N LYS A 516 -6.13 -15.84 -16.47
CA LYS A 516 -5.45 -15.68 -17.75
C LYS A 516 -6.43 -15.65 -18.93
N GLU A 517 -7.44 -16.51 -18.92
CA GLU A 517 -8.48 -16.52 -19.96
C GLU A 517 -9.43 -15.33 -19.81
N LEU A 518 -9.79 -14.98 -18.58
CA LEU A 518 -10.59 -13.78 -18.29
C LEU A 518 -9.92 -12.52 -18.83
N ALA A 519 -8.62 -12.36 -18.60
CA ALA A 519 -7.86 -11.23 -19.13
C ALA A 519 -7.96 -11.14 -20.67
N LYS A 520 -7.96 -12.27 -21.39
CA LYS A 520 -8.12 -12.29 -22.86
C LYS A 520 -9.54 -11.95 -23.31
N GLU A 521 -10.56 -12.47 -22.63
CA GLU A 521 -11.95 -12.14 -22.94
C GLU A 521 -12.21 -10.64 -22.70
N MET A 522 -11.68 -10.09 -21.61
CA MET A 522 -11.75 -8.66 -21.31
C MET A 522 -10.93 -7.80 -22.29
N GLU A 523 -9.78 -8.28 -22.79
CA GLU A 523 -9.02 -7.62 -23.85
C GLU A 523 -9.83 -7.49 -25.15
N SER A 524 -10.52 -8.57 -25.54
CA SER A 524 -11.41 -8.59 -26.70
C SER A 524 -12.56 -7.60 -26.51
N LEU A 525 -13.17 -7.59 -25.33
CA LEU A 525 -14.27 -6.69 -24.99
C LEU A 525 -13.81 -5.21 -25.01
N ASN A 526 -12.60 -4.93 -24.51
CA ASN A 526 -11.96 -3.62 -24.58
C ASN A 526 -11.65 -3.20 -26.03
N SER A 527 -11.20 -4.12 -26.88
CA SER A 527 -10.98 -3.86 -28.29
C SER A 527 -12.27 -3.44 -29.01
N ASN A 528 -13.39 -4.11 -28.71
CA ASN A 528 -14.70 -3.73 -29.23
C ASN A 528 -15.12 -2.32 -28.78
N CYS A 529 -14.88 -1.95 -27.51
CA CYS A 529 -15.14 -0.61 -27.01
C CYS A 529 -14.31 0.47 -27.71
N ILE A 530 -13.04 0.19 -28.00
CA ILE A 530 -12.16 1.12 -28.70
C ILE A 530 -12.65 1.31 -30.15
N ASN A 531 -13.05 0.23 -30.81
CA ASN A 531 -13.40 0.24 -32.24
C ASN A 531 -14.82 0.74 -32.55
N GLY A 532 -15.76 0.70 -31.59
CA GLY A 532 -17.16 1.08 -31.85
C GLY A 532 -17.79 1.92 -30.74
N SER A 533 -18.16 3.17 -31.05
CA SER A 533 -18.90 4.02 -30.10
C SER A 533 -20.29 3.46 -29.81
N THR A 534 -21.00 3.00 -30.83
CA THR A 534 -22.33 2.38 -30.71
C THR A 534 -22.32 1.16 -29.79
N TYR A 535 -21.30 0.31 -29.89
CA TYR A 535 -21.10 -0.83 -28.98
C TYR A 535 -21.10 -0.39 -27.50
N CYS A 536 -20.45 0.74 -27.19
CA CYS A 536 -20.34 1.26 -25.84
C CYS A 536 -21.64 1.88 -25.31
N ILE A 537 -22.31 2.72 -26.09
CA ILE A 537 -23.32 3.66 -25.56
C ILE A 537 -24.71 3.50 -26.18
N GLU A 538 -24.86 2.84 -27.33
CA GLU A 538 -26.17 2.67 -27.95
C GLU A 538 -27.00 1.65 -27.17
N ARG A 539 -28.03 2.14 -26.47
CA ARG A 539 -28.93 1.31 -25.67
C ARG A 539 -29.93 0.61 -26.57
N LYS A 540 -30.08 -0.70 -26.39
CA LYS A 540 -31.09 -1.51 -27.07
C LYS A 540 -32.04 -2.11 -26.05
N THR A 541 -33.33 -1.92 -26.28
CA THR A 541 -34.37 -2.62 -25.53
C THR A 541 -34.44 -4.07 -26.02
N ARG A 542 -34.32 -5.01 -25.09
CA ARG A 542 -34.43 -6.45 -25.33
C ARG A 542 -35.59 -6.97 -24.50
N GLU A 543 -36.29 -7.98 -25.00
CA GLU A 543 -37.30 -8.67 -24.20
C GLU A 543 -36.65 -9.22 -22.93
N LEU A 544 -37.41 -9.19 -21.83
CA LEU A 544 -37.03 -9.89 -20.60
C LEU A 544 -36.85 -11.36 -20.97
N VAL A 545 -35.59 -11.78 -21.09
CA VAL A 545 -35.28 -13.20 -21.06
C VAL A 545 -35.61 -13.63 -19.64
N GLU A 546 -36.64 -14.47 -19.47
CA GLU A 546 -36.85 -15.16 -18.19
C GLU A 546 -35.49 -15.66 -17.75
N ALA A 547 -35.04 -15.31 -16.54
CA ALA A 547 -33.80 -15.80 -15.99
C ALA A 547 -33.84 -17.32 -16.17
N GLN A 548 -33.08 -17.85 -17.14
CA GLN A 548 -33.14 -19.28 -17.40
C GLN A 548 -32.79 -19.92 -16.06
N GLU A 549 -33.59 -20.88 -15.61
CA GLU A 549 -33.14 -21.83 -14.59
C GLU A 549 -32.03 -22.68 -15.24
N THR A 550 -30.92 -22.05 -15.59
CA THR A 550 -29.82 -22.69 -16.26
C THR A 550 -29.21 -23.59 -15.22
N ARG A 551 -29.38 -24.89 -15.46
CA ARG A 551 -28.74 -26.04 -14.80
C ARG A 551 -27.24 -25.87 -14.44
N LEU A 552 -26.59 -24.80 -14.90
CA LEU A 552 -25.22 -24.35 -14.68
C LEU A 552 -25.00 -23.53 -13.39
N GLN A 553 -26.07 -22.98 -12.78
CA GLN A 553 -25.96 -22.17 -11.55
C GLN A 553 -26.24 -22.95 -10.25
N ARG A 554 -26.51 -24.26 -10.32
CA ARG A 554 -26.89 -25.08 -9.17
C ARG A 554 -25.91 -26.24 -8.99
N ARG A 555 -25.28 -26.35 -7.82
CA ARG A 555 -24.52 -27.54 -7.42
C ARG A 555 -25.29 -28.30 -6.34
N GLU A 556 -25.60 -29.56 -6.63
CA GLU A 556 -26.27 -30.47 -5.70
C GLU A 556 -25.25 -31.16 -4.78
N PHE A 557 -25.51 -31.19 -3.48
CA PHE A 557 -24.68 -31.92 -2.51
C PHE A 557 -25.46 -33.07 -1.91
N ARG A 558 -25.06 -34.33 -2.20
CA ARG A 558 -25.70 -35.54 -1.65
C ARG A 558 -25.26 -35.92 -0.22
N GLU A 559 -24.37 -35.16 0.43
CA GLU A 559 -23.84 -35.51 1.76
C GLU A 559 -24.00 -34.39 2.79
N ASP A 560 -24.11 -34.83 4.06
CA ASP A 560 -24.48 -34.06 5.26
C ASP A 560 -23.80 -32.68 5.39
N LEU A 561 -24.62 -31.71 5.82
CA LEU A 561 -24.29 -30.38 6.31
C LEU A 561 -22.88 -30.29 6.94
N PRO A 562 -22.21 -29.13 6.87
CA PRO A 562 -21.13 -28.79 7.79
C PRO A 562 -21.63 -28.82 9.24
N THR A 563 -21.61 -29.99 9.86
CA THR A 563 -21.86 -30.22 11.27
C THR A 563 -20.72 -29.59 12.06
N LYS A 564 -20.98 -28.40 12.63
CA LYS A 564 -20.15 -27.84 13.69
C LYS A 564 -20.30 -28.75 14.91
N ARG A 565 -19.23 -29.35 15.41
CA ARG A 565 -19.09 -29.43 16.87
C ARG A 565 -18.74 -28.01 17.33
N LYS A 566 -19.40 -27.43 18.34
CA LYS A 566 -20.25 -27.98 19.40
C LYS A 566 -21.61 -27.25 19.39
N GLY A 567 -22.77 -27.86 19.64
CA GLY A 567 -23.13 -29.24 19.95
C GLY A 567 -24.53 -29.52 19.38
N ASN A 568 -24.82 -30.81 19.20
CA ASN A 568 -26.02 -31.44 18.63
C ASN A 568 -27.21 -30.54 18.30
N VAL A 569 -27.61 -30.53 17.03
CA VAL A 569 -29.04 -30.54 16.68
C VAL A 569 -29.29 -31.78 15.81
N PRO A 570 -29.99 -32.80 16.35
CA PRO A 570 -30.51 -33.95 15.61
C PRO A 570 -31.60 -33.54 14.62
N LYS A 571 -32.00 -34.46 13.74
CA LYS A 571 -33.19 -34.35 12.88
C LYS A 571 -34.39 -33.81 13.68
N VAL A 572 -34.97 -32.68 13.26
CA VAL A 572 -36.21 -32.17 13.84
C VAL A 572 -37.33 -32.28 12.81
N LEU A 573 -38.31 -33.12 13.14
CA LEU A 573 -39.61 -33.22 12.47
C LEU A 573 -40.53 -32.06 12.93
N PRO A 574 -41.55 -31.68 12.14
CA PRO A 574 -42.29 -30.41 12.24
C PRO A 574 -43.27 -30.28 13.43
N GLY A 575 -42.95 -30.85 14.58
CA GLY A 575 -43.86 -30.96 15.73
C GLY A 575 -43.67 -29.93 16.86
N ASP A 576 -42.47 -29.40 17.08
CA ASP A 576 -42.20 -28.58 18.28
C ASP A 576 -41.40 -27.33 17.94
N PHE A 577 -42.11 -26.22 17.70
CA PHE A 577 -41.56 -24.87 17.70
C PHE A 577 -42.10 -24.10 18.91
N ARG A 578 -41.21 -23.58 19.76
CA ARG A 578 -41.40 -22.32 20.49
C ARG A 578 -40.19 -21.43 20.26
#